data_AF-A0A7Y5MPE6-F1
#
_entry.id   AF-A0A7Y5MPE6-F1
#
_cell.length_a   1.000
_cell.length_b   1.000
_cell.length_c   1.000
_cell.angle_alpha   90.00
_cell.angle_beta   90.00
_cell.angle_gamma   90.00
#
_symmetry.space_group_name_H-M   'P 1'
#
loop_
_entity.id
_entity.type
_entity.pdbx_description
1 polymer ?
#
loop_
_entity_poly.entity_id
_entity_poly.type
_entity_poly.pdbx_seq_one_letter_code
_entity_poly.pdbx_strand_id
1 'polypeptide(L)'
;MSKPLSVAKFFPFALLTLSLPVQVLWAAVPDTITIQGTLEAPGGGPLTGTYSCAVRIWDASVGGSLLANMLNPMVLSDSGRFTLELSLGDLFVPPAQAWYDLGVDTDHNGIEEAEFFPHRVRFHSVPFARAAANSELLGGLPASAFVQSGSGGEGWSLAGNAAVAGDFSSSSPQATATRVASTSSVEIAVGRIPGRLAQRLGPAVGAAGRAKLARLLGSSP
;
A
#
# COMPACT_ATOMS: atom_id res chain seq x y z
N MET A 1 40.58 74.14 -24.97
CA MET A 1 40.96 73.07 -24.03
C MET A 1 39.79 72.12 -23.86
N SER A 2 39.74 71.07 -24.67
CA SER A 2 38.66 70.07 -24.70
C SER A 2 39.21 68.74 -24.20
N LYS A 3 38.72 68.29 -23.02
CA LYS A 3 39.10 67.02 -22.41
C LYS A 3 38.45 65.84 -23.16
N PRO A 4 39.19 64.78 -23.51
CA PRO A 4 38.59 63.59 -24.11
C PRO A 4 37.95 62.71 -23.03
N LEU A 5 36.67 62.37 -23.21
CA LEU A 5 35.95 61.41 -22.37
C LEU A 5 36.39 59.99 -22.72
N SER A 6 36.97 59.31 -21.74
CA SER A 6 37.39 57.91 -21.82
C SER A 6 36.19 56.99 -21.68
N VAL A 7 35.86 56.24 -22.74
CA VAL A 7 34.75 55.28 -22.77
C VAL A 7 35.24 53.94 -22.22
N ALA A 8 34.92 53.67 -20.96
CA ALA A 8 35.15 52.37 -20.34
C ALA A 8 34.18 51.33 -20.92
N LYS A 9 34.73 50.35 -21.66
CA LYS A 9 33.96 49.23 -22.23
C LYS A 9 33.56 48.28 -21.10
N PHE A 10 32.28 48.32 -20.72
CA PHE A 10 31.66 47.32 -19.86
C PHE A 10 31.59 45.98 -20.61
N PHE A 11 32.35 44.99 -20.12
CA PHE A 11 32.32 43.62 -20.61
C PHE A 11 31.11 42.91 -19.97
N PRO A 12 30.09 42.47 -20.71
CA PRO A 12 28.98 41.74 -20.12
C PRO A 12 29.47 40.36 -19.71
N PHE A 13 29.51 40.12 -18.40
CA PHE A 13 29.74 38.82 -17.80
C PHE A 13 28.57 37.90 -18.23
N ALA A 14 28.82 37.08 -19.25
CA ALA A 14 27.87 36.13 -19.77
C ALA A 14 27.54 35.10 -18.68
N LEU A 15 26.40 35.28 -18.02
CA LEU A 15 25.81 34.35 -17.08
C LEU A 15 25.37 33.11 -17.86
N LEU A 16 26.28 32.14 -17.99
CA LEU A 16 26.02 30.84 -18.60
C LEU A 16 25.06 30.05 -17.69
N THR A 17 23.76 30.29 -17.85
CA THR A 17 22.69 29.51 -17.21
C THR A 17 22.72 28.09 -17.76
N LEU A 18 23.38 27.20 -17.03
CA LEU A 18 23.46 25.77 -17.29
C LEU A 18 22.06 25.15 -17.12
N SER A 19 21.27 25.13 -18.20
CA SER A 19 19.96 24.48 -18.27
C SER A 19 20.14 22.97 -18.33
N LEU A 20 20.36 22.33 -17.18
CA LEU A 20 20.26 20.88 -17.06
C LEU A 20 18.80 20.48 -17.31
N PRO A 21 18.49 19.62 -18.30
CA PRO A 21 17.15 19.09 -18.46
C PRO A 21 16.84 18.24 -17.23
N VAL A 22 15.91 18.71 -16.40
CA VAL A 22 15.31 17.89 -15.34
C VAL A 22 14.46 16.85 -16.07
N GLN A 23 15.06 15.69 -16.33
CA GLN A 23 14.33 14.52 -16.81
C GLN A 23 13.43 14.08 -15.66
N VAL A 24 12.15 14.41 -15.75
CA VAL A 24 11.14 13.89 -14.82
C VAL A 24 10.98 12.42 -15.17
N LEU A 25 11.67 11.56 -14.42
CA LEU A 25 11.47 10.12 -14.49
C LEU A 25 10.10 9.83 -13.87
N TRP A 26 9.10 9.67 -14.73
CA TRP A 26 7.78 9.19 -14.32
C TRP A 26 7.95 7.75 -13.85
N ALA A 27 7.58 7.48 -12.60
CA ALA A 27 7.59 6.12 -12.08
C ALA A 27 6.61 5.27 -12.91
N ALA A 28 7.06 4.11 -13.38
CA ALA A 28 6.20 3.16 -14.08
C ALA A 28 5.00 2.82 -13.18
N VAL A 29 3.80 3.10 -13.67
CA VAL A 29 2.55 2.71 -13.01
C VAL A 29 2.41 1.21 -13.21
N PRO A 30 2.03 0.43 -12.17
CA PRO A 30 1.76 -0.99 -12.36
C PRO A 30 0.66 -1.21 -13.39
N ASP A 31 0.88 -2.12 -14.35
CA ASP A 31 -0.09 -2.44 -15.40
C ASP A 31 -1.31 -3.20 -14.84
N THR A 32 -1.14 -3.84 -13.68
CA THR A 32 -2.16 -4.66 -13.03
C THR A 32 -2.46 -4.15 -11.62
N ILE A 33 -3.75 -4.04 -11.30
CA ILE A 33 -4.26 -3.76 -9.95
C ILE A 33 -5.01 -4.98 -9.45
N THR A 34 -4.77 -5.38 -8.21
CA THR A 34 -5.53 -6.45 -7.54
C THR A 34 -6.56 -5.85 -6.57
N ILE A 35 -7.82 -6.23 -6.72
CA ILE A 35 -8.91 -5.91 -5.79
C ILE A 35 -9.30 -7.18 -5.04
N GLN A 36 -9.39 -7.09 -3.72
CA GLN A 36 -9.78 -8.22 -2.87
C GLN A 36 -10.92 -7.82 -1.95
N GLY A 37 -11.79 -8.77 -1.65
CA GLY A 37 -12.93 -8.53 -0.78
C GLY A 37 -13.66 -9.82 -0.42
N THR A 38 -14.77 -9.63 0.28
CA THR A 38 -15.74 -10.68 0.62
C THR A 38 -17.12 -10.21 0.20
N LEU A 39 -17.92 -11.09 -0.39
CA LEU A 39 -19.33 -10.83 -0.68
C LEU A 39 -20.22 -11.65 0.25
N GLU A 40 -21.18 -10.97 0.84
CA GLU A 40 -22.16 -11.54 1.75
C GLU A 40 -23.57 -11.31 1.18
N ALA A 41 -24.41 -12.33 1.29
CA ALA A 41 -25.83 -12.21 0.99
C ALA A 41 -26.50 -11.28 2.02
N PRO A 42 -27.69 -10.70 1.71
CA PRO A 42 -28.43 -9.87 2.65
C PRO A 42 -28.72 -10.50 4.02
N GLY A 43 -28.67 -11.84 4.13
CA GLY A 43 -28.81 -12.60 5.37
C GLY A 43 -27.52 -12.83 6.17
N GLY A 44 -26.38 -12.27 5.74
CA GLY A 44 -25.07 -12.40 6.42
C GLY A 44 -24.33 -13.72 6.18
N GLY A 45 -24.73 -14.49 5.16
CA GLY A 45 -23.99 -15.68 4.72
C GLY A 45 -23.05 -15.36 3.55
N PRO A 46 -21.91 -16.05 3.39
CA PRO A 46 -21.02 -15.84 2.26
C PRO A 46 -21.70 -16.24 0.94
N LEU A 47 -21.51 -15.45 -0.10
CA LEU A 47 -21.85 -15.87 -1.46
C LEU A 47 -20.77 -16.82 -2.01
N THR A 48 -21.15 -17.78 -2.83
CA THR A 48 -20.21 -18.73 -3.46
C THR A 48 -20.54 -18.89 -4.94
N GLY A 49 -19.57 -19.39 -5.73
CA GLY A 49 -19.73 -19.61 -7.16
C GLY A 49 -19.04 -18.54 -8.02
N THR A 50 -19.49 -18.43 -9.27
CA THR A 50 -18.94 -17.48 -10.26
C THR A 50 -20.01 -16.48 -10.63
N TYR A 51 -19.69 -15.19 -10.60
CA TYR A 51 -20.58 -14.09 -10.96
C TYR A 51 -19.91 -13.21 -12.01
N SER A 52 -20.70 -12.45 -12.76
CA SER A 52 -20.17 -11.37 -13.59
C SER A 52 -19.96 -10.14 -12.72
N CYS A 53 -18.86 -9.42 -12.89
CA CYS A 53 -18.63 -8.16 -12.20
C CYS A 53 -18.19 -7.06 -13.17
N ALA A 54 -18.52 -5.83 -12.82
CA ALA A 54 -18.08 -4.63 -13.52
C ALA A 54 -17.26 -3.77 -12.56
N VAL A 55 -16.12 -3.29 -13.02
CA VAL A 55 -15.35 -2.26 -12.32
C VAL A 55 -15.32 -1.01 -13.18
N ARG A 56 -15.83 0.09 -12.63
CA ARG A 56 -15.74 1.41 -13.27
C ARG A 56 -14.75 2.26 -12.51
N ILE A 57 -13.89 2.96 -13.25
CA ILE A 57 -12.88 3.86 -12.69
C ILE A 57 -13.27 5.30 -13.03
N TRP A 58 -13.16 6.18 -12.05
CA TRP A 58 -13.61 7.57 -12.09
C TRP A 58 -12.50 8.52 -11.62
N ASP A 59 -12.57 9.76 -12.10
CA ASP A 59 -11.67 10.87 -11.71
C ASP A 59 -12.13 11.63 -10.44
N ALA A 60 -13.28 11.26 -9.85
CA ALA A 60 -13.82 11.89 -8.64
C ALA A 60 -14.61 10.89 -7.76
N SER A 61 -14.73 11.20 -6.47
CA SER A 61 -15.48 10.39 -5.49
C SER A 61 -16.99 10.42 -5.70
N VAL A 62 -17.53 11.52 -6.23
CA VAL A 62 -18.94 11.73 -6.58
C VAL A 62 -18.99 12.51 -7.90
N GLY A 63 -19.80 12.07 -8.85
CA GLY A 63 -19.84 12.65 -10.19
C GLY A 63 -18.58 12.30 -11.00
N GLY A 64 -18.00 13.26 -11.69
CA GLY A 64 -16.76 13.06 -12.46
C GLY A 64 -16.94 12.34 -13.79
N SER A 65 -15.83 12.13 -14.48
CA SER A 65 -15.76 11.43 -15.77
C SER A 65 -15.40 9.97 -15.57
N LEU A 66 -16.07 9.10 -16.31
CA LEU A 66 -15.71 7.69 -16.40
C LEU A 66 -14.39 7.57 -17.18
N LEU A 67 -13.37 7.02 -16.53
CA LEU A 67 -12.04 6.81 -17.12
C LEU A 67 -11.93 5.43 -17.77
N ALA A 68 -12.51 4.40 -17.13
CA ALA A 68 -12.51 3.04 -17.64
C ALA A 68 -13.73 2.26 -17.13
N ASN A 69 -14.17 1.29 -17.91
CA ASN A 69 -15.21 0.33 -17.53
C ASN A 69 -14.77 -1.06 -17.99
N MET A 70 -14.67 -1.99 -17.06
CA MET A 70 -14.16 -3.34 -17.29
C MET A 70 -15.17 -4.37 -16.79
N LEU A 71 -15.46 -5.38 -17.61
CA LEU A 71 -16.30 -6.52 -17.25
C LEU A 71 -15.41 -7.74 -17.07
N ASN A 72 -15.49 -8.38 -15.91
CA ASN A 72 -14.66 -9.54 -15.58
C ASN A 72 -15.50 -10.62 -14.87
N PRO A 73 -15.24 -11.90 -15.12
CA PRO A 73 -15.77 -12.95 -14.26
C PRO A 73 -15.11 -12.87 -12.89
N MET A 74 -15.91 -13.02 -11.83
CA MET A 74 -15.46 -13.09 -10.44
C MET A 74 -15.75 -14.47 -9.88
N VAL A 75 -14.72 -15.15 -9.38
CA VAL A 75 -14.86 -16.45 -8.70
C VAL A 75 -14.75 -16.23 -7.19
N LEU A 76 -15.75 -16.69 -6.45
CA LEU A 76 -15.79 -16.63 -5.00
C LEU A 76 -15.42 -17.99 -4.40
N SER A 77 -14.62 -17.95 -3.34
CA SER A 77 -14.38 -19.11 -2.47
C SER A 77 -15.60 -19.47 -1.62
N ASP A 78 -15.56 -20.61 -0.94
CA ASP A 78 -16.59 -21.04 0.02
C ASP A 78 -16.81 -20.05 1.19
N SER A 79 -15.84 -19.15 1.42
CA SER A 79 -15.91 -18.08 2.42
C SER A 79 -16.38 -16.73 1.86
N GLY A 80 -16.82 -16.69 0.60
CA GLY A 80 -17.22 -15.47 -0.09
C GLY A 80 -16.08 -14.55 -0.46
N ARG A 81 -14.82 -14.95 -0.23
CA ARG A 81 -13.64 -14.18 -0.65
C ARG A 81 -13.44 -14.25 -2.15
N PHE A 82 -13.09 -13.12 -2.74
CA PHE A 82 -12.68 -13.01 -4.14
C PHE A 82 -11.35 -12.25 -4.26
N THR A 83 -10.65 -12.50 -5.37
CA THR A 83 -9.51 -11.71 -5.84
C THR A 83 -9.76 -11.41 -7.31
N LEU A 84 -9.76 -10.12 -7.67
CA LEU A 84 -9.97 -9.64 -9.02
C LEU A 84 -8.70 -8.94 -9.50
N GLU A 85 -8.18 -9.35 -10.65
CA GLU A 85 -7.05 -8.72 -11.29
C GLU A 85 -7.55 -7.82 -12.42
N LEU A 86 -7.18 -6.55 -12.37
CA LEU A 86 -7.54 -5.53 -13.35
C LEU A 86 -6.30 -5.16 -14.12
N SER A 87 -6.26 -5.51 -15.41
CA SER A 87 -5.25 -4.99 -16.32
C SER A 87 -5.73 -3.68 -16.92
N LEU A 88 -5.03 -2.59 -16.61
CA LEU A 88 -5.43 -1.23 -17.05
C LEU A 88 -4.94 -0.90 -18.46
N GLY A 89 -4.02 -1.71 -19.01
CA GLY A 89 -3.36 -1.50 -20.29
C GLY A 89 -2.52 -0.23 -20.35
N ASP A 90 -1.77 -0.06 -21.45
CA ASP A 90 -0.81 1.06 -21.64
C ASP A 90 -1.47 2.45 -21.71
N LEU A 91 -2.80 2.52 -21.82
CA LEU A 91 -3.57 3.75 -22.04
C LEU A 91 -4.04 4.41 -20.75
N PHE A 92 -3.97 3.74 -19.60
CA PHE A 92 -4.41 4.34 -18.34
C PHE A 92 -3.29 5.13 -17.68
N VAL A 93 -3.29 6.45 -17.90
CA VAL A 93 -2.51 7.39 -17.09
C VAL A 93 -3.38 7.79 -15.91
N PRO A 94 -3.13 7.27 -14.69
CA PRO A 94 -3.99 7.59 -13.56
C PRO A 94 -3.91 9.09 -13.28
N PRO A 95 -5.05 9.79 -13.12
CA PRO A 95 -5.02 11.12 -12.55
C PRO A 95 -4.42 11.08 -11.14
N ALA A 96 -4.07 12.25 -10.60
CA ALA A 96 -3.48 12.36 -9.25
C ALA A 96 -4.31 11.63 -8.17
N GLN A 97 -5.61 11.47 -8.41
CA GLN A 97 -6.54 10.69 -7.59
C GLN A 97 -7.50 9.97 -8.53
N ALA A 98 -7.74 8.68 -8.28
CA ALA A 98 -8.72 7.89 -9.00
C ALA A 98 -9.56 7.08 -8.00
N TRP A 99 -10.80 6.79 -8.38
CA TRP A 99 -11.76 6.02 -7.59
C TRP A 99 -12.32 4.88 -8.43
N TYR A 100 -12.76 3.81 -7.79
CA TYR A 100 -13.51 2.75 -8.45
C TYR A 100 -14.83 2.48 -7.76
N ASP A 101 -15.83 2.05 -8.53
CA ASP A 101 -16.97 1.29 -8.01
C ASP A 101 -16.93 -0.14 -8.55
N LEU A 102 -17.62 -1.02 -7.83
CA LEU A 102 -17.75 -2.42 -8.15
C LEU A 102 -19.25 -2.73 -8.26
N GLY A 103 -19.65 -3.36 -9.36
CA GLY A 103 -20.98 -3.93 -9.55
C GLY A 103 -20.85 -5.44 -9.69
N VAL A 104 -21.79 -6.19 -9.13
CA VAL A 104 -21.81 -7.65 -9.17
C VAL A 104 -23.19 -8.11 -9.62
N ASP A 105 -23.24 -8.79 -10.76
CA ASP A 105 -24.46 -9.40 -11.30
C ASP A 105 -24.81 -10.62 -10.45
N THR A 106 -25.79 -10.48 -9.56
CA THR A 106 -26.17 -11.56 -8.63
C THR A 106 -27.31 -12.43 -9.14
N ASP A 107 -28.12 -11.92 -10.07
CA ASP A 107 -29.31 -12.61 -10.59
C ASP A 107 -29.13 -13.12 -12.03
N HIS A 108 -27.94 -12.91 -12.62
CA HIS A 108 -27.52 -13.33 -13.96
C HIS A 108 -28.31 -12.67 -15.09
N ASN A 109 -28.84 -11.47 -14.86
CA ASN A 109 -29.62 -10.74 -15.87
C ASN A 109 -28.80 -9.65 -16.61
N GLY A 110 -27.51 -9.51 -16.28
CA GLY A 110 -26.64 -8.44 -16.74
C GLY A 110 -26.43 -7.39 -15.65
N ILE A 111 -25.42 -6.54 -15.83
CA ILE A 111 -25.08 -5.56 -14.79
C ILE A 111 -25.93 -4.30 -14.92
N GLU A 112 -26.72 -4.03 -13.88
CA GLU A 112 -27.54 -2.83 -13.76
C GLU A 112 -26.94 -1.80 -12.78
N GLU A 113 -27.37 -0.53 -12.88
CA GLU A 113 -26.87 0.53 -11.99
C GLU A 113 -27.17 0.26 -10.51
N ALA A 114 -28.28 -0.45 -10.22
CA ALA A 114 -28.68 -0.80 -8.86
C ALA A 114 -27.77 -1.84 -8.18
N GLU A 115 -26.97 -2.57 -8.96
CA GLU A 115 -26.06 -3.60 -8.46
C GLU A 115 -24.68 -3.05 -8.08
N PHE A 116 -24.41 -1.78 -8.41
CA PHE A 116 -23.18 -1.13 -7.99
C PHE A 116 -23.26 -0.73 -6.52
N PHE A 117 -22.16 -0.95 -5.81
CA PHE A 117 -22.04 -0.47 -4.44
C PHE A 117 -22.17 1.07 -4.40
N PRO A 118 -22.90 1.64 -3.43
CA PRO A 118 -23.26 3.06 -3.40
C PRO A 118 -22.06 3.99 -3.15
N HIS A 119 -20.93 3.45 -2.72
CA HIS A 119 -19.74 4.22 -2.37
C HIS A 119 -18.55 3.79 -3.23
N ARG A 120 -17.95 4.78 -3.89
CA ARG A 120 -16.69 4.60 -4.61
C ARG A 120 -15.52 4.52 -3.64
N VAL A 121 -14.59 3.64 -3.93
CA VAL A 121 -13.37 3.45 -3.15
C VAL A 121 -12.21 4.13 -3.85
N ARG A 122 -11.43 4.91 -3.10
CA ARG A 122 -10.27 5.62 -3.65
C ARG A 122 -9.09 4.66 -3.83
N PHE A 123 -8.39 4.76 -4.96
CA PHE A 123 -7.09 4.11 -5.11
C PHE A 123 -6.03 4.80 -4.24
N HIS A 124 -5.35 4.02 -3.41
CA HIS A 124 -4.21 4.47 -2.63
C HIS A 124 -2.93 3.89 -3.23
N SER A 125 -2.05 4.75 -3.73
CA SER A 125 -0.70 4.31 -4.11
C SER A 125 0.06 3.91 -2.85
N VAL A 126 0.55 2.68 -2.79
CA VAL A 126 1.41 2.23 -1.69
C VAL A 126 2.81 2.80 -1.93
N PRO A 127 3.38 3.63 -1.03
CA PRO A 127 4.66 4.30 -1.24
C PRO A 127 5.83 3.34 -1.49
N PHE A 128 5.76 2.13 -0.92
CA PHE A 128 6.85 1.16 -0.98
C PHE A 128 6.99 0.46 -2.34
N ALA A 129 5.94 0.42 -3.16
CA ALA A 129 6.06 -0.09 -4.53
C ALA A 129 6.99 0.78 -5.39
N ARG A 130 7.07 2.09 -5.09
CA ARG A 130 7.96 3.02 -5.82
C ARG A 130 9.45 2.77 -5.55
N ALA A 131 9.79 2.24 -4.37
CA ALA A 131 11.19 1.96 -4.03
C ALA A 131 11.73 0.70 -4.76
N ALA A 132 10.85 -0.27 -5.06
CA ALA A 132 11.23 -1.50 -5.76
C ALA A 132 11.57 -1.26 -7.24
N ALA A 133 10.86 -0.36 -7.93
CA ALA A 133 11.19 0.03 -9.31
C ALA A 133 12.60 0.67 -9.40
N ASN A 134 13.02 1.37 -8.35
CA ASN A 134 14.38 1.93 -8.26
C ASN A 134 15.43 0.90 -7.81
N SER A 135 15.10 -0.39 -7.61
CA SER A 135 16.13 -1.41 -7.40
C SER A 135 17.00 -1.60 -8.64
N GLU A 136 16.47 -1.30 -9.82
CA GLU A 136 17.22 -1.28 -11.08
C GLU A 136 18.27 -0.15 -11.11
N LEU A 137 18.06 0.94 -10.35
CA LEU A 137 19.02 2.04 -10.22
C LEU A 137 20.26 1.68 -9.39
N LEU A 138 20.32 0.50 -8.76
CA LEU A 138 21.57 -0.08 -8.27
C LEU A 138 22.39 -0.75 -9.40
N GLY A 139 22.14 -0.39 -10.66
CA GLY A 139 22.88 -0.91 -11.82
C GLY A 139 22.43 -2.30 -12.25
N GLY A 140 21.17 -2.68 -11.96
CA GLY A 140 20.65 -4.03 -12.23
C GLY A 140 21.31 -5.14 -11.40
N LEU A 141 22.14 -4.78 -10.41
CA LEU A 141 22.78 -5.73 -9.53
C LEU A 141 21.80 -6.16 -8.43
N PRO A 142 21.58 -7.47 -8.22
CA PRO A 142 20.70 -7.95 -7.16
C PRO A 142 21.22 -7.46 -5.80
N ALA A 143 20.33 -7.33 -4.80
CA ALA A 143 20.73 -6.91 -3.44
C ALA A 143 21.88 -7.76 -2.85
N SER A 144 22.04 -9.01 -3.30
CA SER A 144 23.17 -9.88 -2.95
C SER A 144 24.53 -9.39 -3.44
N ALA A 145 24.59 -8.58 -4.49
CA ALA A 145 25.83 -7.95 -4.97
C ALA A 145 26.34 -6.84 -4.04
N PHE A 146 25.44 -6.28 -3.21
CA PHE A 146 25.76 -5.29 -2.17
C PHE A 146 25.86 -5.91 -0.79
N VAL A 147 25.61 -7.23 -0.66
CA VAL A 147 26.05 -7.99 0.50
C VAL A 147 27.57 -8.06 0.38
N GLN A 148 28.20 -7.06 0.98
CA GLN A 148 29.64 -6.95 1.10
C GLN A 148 30.11 -8.18 1.87
N SER A 149 30.53 -9.22 1.14
CA SER A 149 31.13 -10.43 1.68
C SER A 149 32.44 -10.03 2.33
N GLY A 150 32.37 -9.60 3.59
CA GLY A 150 33.52 -9.41 4.46
C GLY A 150 34.10 -10.78 4.82
N SER A 151 34.75 -11.43 3.85
CA SER A 151 35.51 -12.66 4.06
C SER A 151 37.01 -12.43 3.87
N GLY A 152 37.48 -11.24 4.26
CA GLY A 152 38.89 -10.92 4.38
C GLY A 152 39.01 -9.86 5.48
N GLY A 153 39.81 -10.14 6.49
CA GLY A 153 39.96 -9.34 7.71
C GLY A 153 40.60 -7.96 7.51
N GLU A 154 40.01 -7.13 6.66
CA GLU A 154 40.30 -5.71 6.59
C GLU A 154 39.21 -4.97 7.37
N GLY A 155 39.60 -4.45 8.52
CA GLY A 155 38.73 -3.73 9.44
C GLY A 155 37.99 -2.61 8.70
N TRP A 156 36.66 -2.66 8.76
CA TRP A 156 35.82 -1.54 8.35
C TRP A 156 36.10 -0.36 9.28
N SER A 157 36.91 0.60 8.83
CA SER A 157 36.97 1.89 9.51
C SER A 157 35.70 2.65 9.18
N LEU A 158 34.65 2.43 9.95
CA LEU A 158 33.52 3.36 10.00
C LEU A 158 34.10 4.67 10.52
N ALA A 159 34.16 5.71 9.67
CA ALA A 159 34.66 7.03 10.02
C ALA A 159 33.69 7.79 10.96
N GLY A 160 33.12 7.09 11.93
CA GLY A 160 32.53 7.64 13.14
C GLY A 160 33.53 7.42 14.28
N ASN A 161 33.63 8.37 15.20
CA ASN A 161 34.58 8.41 16.33
C ASN A 161 34.37 7.28 17.39
N ALA A 162 33.84 6.13 16.99
CA ALA A 162 33.68 4.94 17.81
C ALA A 162 34.54 3.81 17.22
N ALA A 163 35.79 3.73 17.66
CA ALA A 163 36.62 2.56 17.42
C ALA A 163 36.07 1.39 18.23
N VAL A 164 35.22 0.56 17.63
CA VAL A 164 34.84 -0.73 18.21
C VAL A 164 35.80 -1.77 17.64
N ALA A 165 36.84 -2.09 18.41
CA ALA A 165 37.69 -3.24 18.15
C ALA A 165 36.96 -4.50 18.63
N GLY A 166 36.29 -5.20 17.72
CA GLY A 166 35.66 -6.49 17.97
C GLY A 166 35.93 -7.44 16.81
N ASP A 167 36.52 -8.58 17.12
CA ASP A 167 36.75 -9.66 16.15
C ASP A 167 35.44 -10.44 15.96
N PHE A 168 34.77 -10.24 14.82
CA PHE A 168 33.57 -11.00 14.47
C PHE A 168 33.98 -12.30 13.77
N SER A 169 34.34 -13.30 14.58
CA SER A 169 34.54 -14.67 14.09
C SER A 169 33.18 -15.28 13.71
N SER A 170 32.95 -15.51 12.42
CA SER A 170 31.74 -16.13 11.86
C SER A 170 31.65 -17.64 12.11
N SER A 171 32.10 -18.12 13.28
CA SER A 171 31.69 -19.44 13.75
C SER A 171 30.24 -19.34 14.23
N SER A 172 29.41 -20.31 13.84
CA SER A 172 28.00 -20.49 14.22
C SER A 172 27.64 -19.79 15.54
N PRO A 173 26.52 -19.03 15.64
CA PRO A 173 26.17 -18.29 16.84
C PRO A 173 25.86 -19.25 17.99
N GLN A 174 26.89 -19.69 18.69
CA GLN A 174 26.76 -20.12 20.06
C GLN A 174 26.65 -18.81 20.84
N ALA A 175 25.42 -18.49 21.25
CA ALA A 175 25.10 -17.33 22.05
C ALA A 175 25.87 -17.36 23.38
N THR A 176 27.15 -16.98 23.32
CA THR A 176 27.94 -16.66 24.49
C THR A 176 27.55 -15.24 24.81
N ALA A 177 26.73 -15.09 25.84
CA ALA A 177 26.36 -13.81 26.40
C ALA A 177 27.62 -13.12 26.94
N THR A 178 28.32 -12.40 26.07
CA THR A 178 29.35 -11.45 26.46
C THR A 178 28.65 -10.34 27.22
N ARG A 179 28.65 -10.46 28.56
CA ARG A 179 28.28 -9.36 29.44
C ARG A 179 29.32 -8.27 29.26
N VAL A 180 29.03 -7.31 28.39
CA VAL A 180 29.68 -6.00 28.43
C VAL A 180 29.30 -5.39 29.77
N ALA A 181 30.26 -5.35 30.70
CA ALA A 181 30.10 -4.65 31.95
C ALA A 181 30.08 -3.15 31.65
N SER A 182 28.90 -2.62 31.34
CA SER A 182 28.66 -1.19 31.41
C SER A 182 28.59 -0.81 32.89
N THR A 183 29.66 -0.25 33.43
CA THR A 183 29.61 0.60 34.63
C THR A 183 28.92 1.92 34.26
N SER A 184 27.63 1.83 33.97
CA SER A 184 26.69 2.93 34.03
C SER A 184 25.45 2.36 34.67
N SER A 185 25.21 2.77 35.91
CA SER A 185 24.05 2.44 36.70
C SER A 185 22.80 3.01 36.01
N VAL A 186 22.25 2.26 35.06
CA VAL A 186 20.92 2.55 34.54
C VAL A 186 19.94 1.93 35.54
N GLU A 187 19.40 2.79 36.39
CA GLU A 187 18.25 2.48 37.24
C GLU A 187 17.03 2.26 36.32
N ILE A 188 16.82 1.02 35.89
CA ILE A 188 15.57 0.63 35.25
C ILE A 188 14.53 0.51 36.36
N ALA A 189 13.80 1.61 36.58
CA ALA A 189 12.57 1.60 37.34
C ALA A 189 11.58 0.68 36.62
N VAL A 190 11.51 -0.58 37.05
CA VAL A 190 10.45 -1.51 36.68
C VAL A 190 9.17 -0.98 37.33
N GLY A 191 8.47 -0.12 36.58
CA GLY A 191 7.12 0.33 36.91
C GLY A 191 6.20 -0.89 36.95
N ARG A 192 5.98 -1.42 38.16
CA ARG A 192 4.90 -2.37 38.42
C ARG A 192 3.61 -1.70 37.98
N ILE A 193 2.95 -2.25 36.97
CA ILE A 193 1.57 -1.90 36.61
C ILE A 193 0.72 -2.25 37.84
N PRO A 194 0.13 -1.27 38.55
CA PRO A 194 -0.78 -1.58 39.63
C PRO A 194 -2.02 -2.25 39.04
N GLY A 195 -2.37 -3.39 39.60
CA GLY A 195 -3.49 -4.21 39.17
C GLY A 195 -4.78 -3.41 39.01
N ARG A 196 -5.42 -3.61 37.86
CA ARG A 196 -6.86 -3.46 37.72
C ARG A 196 -7.46 -4.78 37.26
N LEU A 197 -7.45 -5.73 38.19
CA LEU A 197 -8.50 -6.74 38.29
C LEU A 197 -9.71 -6.07 38.94
N ALA A 198 -10.60 -5.50 38.11
CA ALA A 198 -11.97 -5.20 38.48
C ALA A 198 -12.81 -5.20 37.19
N GLN A 199 -13.40 -6.34 36.84
CA GLN A 199 -14.77 -6.67 37.23
C GLN A 199 -15.80 -5.90 36.38
N ARG A 200 -16.19 -6.51 35.26
CA ARG A 200 -17.52 -6.27 34.67
C ARG A 200 -17.99 -7.49 33.87
N LEU A 201 -18.16 -8.61 34.56
CA LEU A 201 -19.16 -9.61 34.18
C LEU A 201 -20.53 -9.00 34.47
N GLY A 202 -21.20 -8.51 33.43
CA GLY A 202 -22.63 -8.21 33.46
C GLY A 202 -23.44 -9.49 33.16
N PRO A 203 -24.64 -9.63 33.73
CA PRO A 203 -25.42 -10.85 33.67
C PRO A 203 -26.07 -11.07 32.31
N ALA A 204 -26.28 -12.35 31.99
CA ALA A 204 -27.14 -12.83 30.94
C ALA A 204 -28.53 -12.18 31.03
N VAL A 205 -28.96 -11.54 29.94
CA VAL A 205 -30.37 -11.21 29.70
C VAL A 205 -30.80 -11.99 28.48
N GLY A 206 -31.58 -13.04 28.72
CA GLY A 206 -32.34 -13.71 27.70
C GLY A 206 -33.45 -12.80 27.18
N ALA A 207 -33.73 -12.88 25.89
CA ALA A 207 -35.02 -12.50 25.34
C ALA A 207 -35.42 -13.54 24.30
N ALA A 208 -36.33 -14.40 24.72
CA ALA A 208 -37.10 -15.29 23.87
C ALA A 208 -37.94 -14.45 22.90
N GLY A 209 -37.60 -14.48 21.61
CA GLY A 209 -38.41 -13.94 20.52
C GLY A 209 -39.13 -15.07 19.78
N ARG A 210 -40.17 -15.63 20.39
CA ARG A 210 -41.18 -16.46 19.71
C ARG A 210 -42.10 -15.53 18.89
N ALA A 211 -42.04 -15.61 17.56
CA ALA A 211 -43.12 -15.20 16.66
C ALA A 211 -43.39 -16.39 15.71
N LYS A 212 -44.46 -17.17 15.90
CA LYS A 212 -45.85 -16.92 15.44
C LYS A 212 -45.88 -16.82 13.91
N LEU A 213 -45.99 -17.93 13.17
CA LEU A 213 -47.21 -18.69 12.85
C LEU A 213 -48.29 -17.83 12.15
N ALA A 214 -48.24 -17.80 10.81
CA ALA A 214 -49.35 -17.62 9.86
C ALA A 214 -48.81 -18.10 8.50
N ARG A 215 -49.10 -19.30 8.00
CA ARG A 215 -50.38 -19.77 7.43
C ARG A 215 -51.02 -18.73 6.52
N LEU A 216 -50.68 -18.78 5.23
CA LEU A 216 -51.63 -18.45 4.17
C LEU A 216 -51.34 -19.31 2.94
N LEU A 217 -52.09 -20.41 2.88
CA LEU A 217 -52.44 -21.10 1.66
C LEU A 217 -53.20 -20.11 0.78
N GLY A 218 -52.78 -19.98 -0.47
CA GLY A 218 -53.51 -19.25 -1.51
C GLY A 218 -53.24 -19.91 -2.84
N SER A 219 -53.89 -21.05 -3.08
CA SER A 219 -54.07 -21.62 -4.41
C SER A 219 -55.22 -20.89 -5.11
N SER A 220 -55.07 -20.58 -6.39
CA SER A 220 -56.11 -20.61 -7.44
C SER A 220 -55.62 -19.86 -8.68
N PRO A 221 -56.24 -20.07 -9.85
CA PRO A 221 -56.83 -21.30 -10.40
C PRO A 221 -56.00 -21.89 -11.54
#